data_AF-A0A3B0PXD9-F1
#
_entry.id   AF-A0A3B0PXD9-F1
#
_cell.length_a   1.000
_cell.length_b   1.000
_cell.length_c   1.000
_cell.angle_alpha   90.00
_cell.angle_beta   90.00
_cell.angle_gamma   90.00
#
_symmetry.space_group_name_H-M   'P 1'
#
loop_
_entity.id
_entity.type
_entity.pdbx_description
1 polymer ?
#
loop_
_entity_poly.entity_id
_entity_poly.type
_entity_poly.pdbx_seq_one_letter_code
_entity_poly.pdbx_strand_id
1 'polypeptide(L)'
;MGFNGPSIYTSVFGRTLAHYYGYNLTVRYSSLTYGSSGSVVYNEFGQIVGVYNQVSADVDTDDLLREARFLSLLLAKDQTINNKTIKAYNLIDGTDKSKYPAQTASFRQNLMKIYPNGFADGRFNTALFPEGFKKD
;
A
#
# COMPACT_ATOMS: atom_id res chain seq x y z
N MET A 1 17.73 -23.81 -26.16
CA MET A 1 16.31 -23.85 -25.71
C MET A 1 15.85 -22.43 -25.49
N GLY A 2 14.83 -22.00 -26.24
CA GLY A 2 14.39 -20.61 -26.31
C GLY A 2 13.69 -20.15 -25.02
N PHE A 3 14.02 -18.94 -24.58
CA PHE A 3 13.31 -18.28 -23.49
C PHE A 3 11.93 -17.85 -23.99
N ASN A 4 10.90 -18.61 -23.64
CA ASN A 4 9.53 -18.12 -23.71
C ASN A 4 9.41 -16.95 -22.73
N GLY A 5 9.20 -15.75 -23.26
CA GLY A 5 8.97 -14.55 -22.44
C GLY A 5 7.77 -14.77 -21.51
N PRO A 6 7.82 -14.27 -20.26
CA PRO A 6 6.72 -14.41 -19.34
C PRO A 6 5.47 -13.73 -19.92
N SER A 7 4.47 -14.56 -20.24
CA SER A 7 3.14 -14.13 -20.68
C SER A 7 2.53 -13.25 -19.59
N ILE A 8 2.35 -11.97 -19.91
CA ILE A 8 1.61 -11.04 -19.05
C ILE A 8 0.14 -11.41 -19.22
N TYR A 9 -0.44 -12.11 -18.25
CA TYR A 9 -1.89 -12.21 -18.15
C TYR A 9 -2.43 -10.79 -17.89
N THR A 10 -2.89 -10.14 -18.96
CA THR A 10 -3.27 -8.72 -18.95
C THR A 10 -4.60 -8.47 -18.24
N SER A 11 -5.41 -9.51 -17.97
CA SER A 11 -6.58 -9.38 -17.11
C SER A 11 -7.06 -10.74 -16.58
N VAL A 12 -7.04 -10.89 -15.27
CA VAL A 12 -7.96 -11.78 -14.55
C VAL A 12 -8.67 -10.85 -13.56
N PHE A 13 -10.00 -10.77 -13.61
CA PHE A 13 -10.84 -9.81 -12.85
C PHE A 13 -10.68 -8.31 -13.21
N GLY A 14 -10.36 -7.97 -14.47
CA GLY A 14 -10.34 -6.57 -14.92
C GLY A 14 -9.29 -5.68 -14.24
N ARG A 15 -8.31 -6.28 -13.55
CA ARG A 15 -7.19 -5.59 -12.94
C ARG A 15 -5.91 -6.10 -13.59
N THR A 16 -5.05 -5.18 -14.03
CA THR A 16 -3.69 -5.51 -14.47
C THR A 16 -3.00 -6.27 -13.34
N LEU A 17 -2.61 -7.52 -13.59
CA LEU A 17 -1.76 -8.29 -12.68
C LEU A 17 -0.38 -7.64 -12.67
N ALA A 18 -0.24 -6.60 -11.85
CA ALA A 18 1.05 -6.00 -11.60
C ALA A 18 1.87 -7.01 -10.78
N HIS A 19 2.94 -7.54 -11.40
CA HIS A 19 3.95 -8.36 -10.72
C HIS A 19 4.64 -7.61 -9.55
N TYR A 20 4.40 -6.30 -9.43
CA TYR A 20 4.79 -5.46 -8.30
C TYR A 20 3.63 -4.52 -7.97
N TYR A 21 2.90 -4.80 -6.90
CA TYR A 21 1.88 -3.89 -6.38
C TYR A 21 2.52 -2.94 -5.35
N GLY A 22 2.69 -1.68 -5.75
CA GLY A 22 3.20 -0.60 -4.90
C GLY A 22 4.69 -0.66 -4.56
N TYR A 23 5.14 0.27 -3.71
CA TYR A 23 6.54 0.39 -3.29
C TYR A 23 6.79 -0.45 -2.03
N ASN A 24 7.59 -1.50 -2.17
CA ASN A 24 7.84 -2.48 -1.12
C ASN A 24 9.19 -2.25 -0.46
N LEU A 25 9.20 -2.23 0.87
CA LEU A 25 10.39 -2.16 1.69
C LEU A 25 10.68 -3.54 2.27
N THR A 26 11.94 -3.96 2.17
CA THR A 26 12.41 -5.24 2.73
C THR A 26 12.80 -5.05 4.19
N VAL A 27 12.23 -5.89 5.06
CA VAL A 27 12.63 -6.05 6.46
C VAL A 27 13.44 -7.33 6.54
N ARG A 28 14.72 -7.19 6.87
CA ARG A 28 15.60 -8.33 7.16
C ARG A 28 15.43 -8.76 8.60
N TYR A 29 15.69 -10.04 8.88
CA TYR A 29 15.61 -10.59 10.24
C TYR A 29 14.23 -10.41 10.88
N SER A 30 13.18 -10.54 10.08
CA SER A 30 11.80 -10.26 10.49
C SER A 30 11.17 -11.39 11.29
N SER A 31 11.63 -12.64 11.10
CA SER A 31 11.01 -13.87 11.62
C SER A 31 9.52 -14.05 11.26
N LEU A 32 8.98 -13.25 10.32
CA LEU A 32 7.56 -13.27 10.00
C LEU A 32 7.21 -14.46 9.10
N THR A 33 6.19 -15.20 9.53
CA THR A 33 5.71 -16.43 8.90
C THR A 33 4.31 -16.26 8.31
N TYR A 34 3.78 -17.32 7.71
CA TYR A 34 2.44 -17.37 7.13
C TYR A 34 1.37 -16.86 8.12
N GLY A 35 0.43 -16.05 7.61
CA GLY A 35 -0.59 -15.39 8.44
C GLY A 35 -0.24 -13.97 8.88
N SER A 36 1.03 -13.55 8.77
CA SER A 36 1.43 -12.17 9.08
C SER A 36 1.05 -11.17 7.98
N SER A 37 0.74 -11.64 6.76
CA SER A 37 0.24 -10.81 5.66
C SER A 37 -1.03 -10.06 6.06
N GLY A 38 -1.07 -8.75 5.78
CA GLY A 38 -2.16 -7.86 6.21
C GLY A 38 -1.93 -7.22 7.58
N SER A 39 -0.92 -7.66 8.33
CA SER A 39 -0.55 -7.03 9.60
C SER A 39 0.05 -5.64 9.37
N VAL A 40 -0.24 -4.73 10.30
CA VAL A 40 0.25 -3.36 10.26
C VAL A 40 1.75 -3.32 10.61
N VAL A 41 2.48 -2.39 10.00
CA VAL A 41 3.90 -2.15 10.27
C VAL A 41 4.06 -0.88 11.07
N TYR A 42 4.85 -0.96 12.14
CA TYR A 42 5.22 0.17 12.98
C TYR A 42 6.70 0.51 12.81
N ASN A 43 7.05 1.78 12.90
CA ASN A 43 8.43 2.21 13.11
C ASN A 43 8.79 2.21 14.62
N GLU A 44 10.03 2.56 14.94
CA GLU A 44 10.54 2.64 16.32
C GLU A 44 9.76 3.59 17.23
N PHE A 45 9.02 4.54 16.66
CA PHE A 45 8.18 5.50 17.38
C PHE A 45 6.73 5.04 17.52
N GLY A 46 6.39 3.81 17.11
CA GLY A 46 5.02 3.29 17.16
C GLY A 46 4.09 3.91 16.11
N GLN A 47 4.64 4.54 15.06
CA GLN A 47 3.84 5.11 13.97
C GLN A 47 3.57 4.05 12.90
N ILE A 48 2.34 4.02 12.39
CA ILE A 48 1.97 3.13 11.29
C ILE A 48 2.64 3.60 9.99
N VAL A 49 3.47 2.75 9.40
CA VAL A 49 4.22 3.07 8.16
C VAL A 49 3.81 2.22 6.97
N GLY A 50 3.12 1.11 7.19
CA GLY A 50 2.86 0.15 6.12
C GLY A 50 1.98 -1.01 6.52
N VAL A 51 1.83 -1.93 5.57
CA VAL A 51 1.15 -3.21 5.76
C VAL A 51 2.01 -4.32 5.16
N TYR A 52 2.30 -5.36 5.94
CA TYR A 52 3.01 -6.53 5.43
C TYR A 52 2.21 -7.19 4.32
N ASN A 53 2.85 -7.44 3.18
CA ASN A 53 2.20 -8.03 2.01
C ASN A 53 3.00 -9.18 1.40
N GLN A 54 4.21 -9.44 1.90
CA GLN A 54 5.02 -10.59 1.52
C GLN A 54 5.79 -11.10 2.74
N VAL A 55 5.72 -12.41 2.97
CA VAL A 55 6.47 -13.13 4.01
C VAL A 55 7.08 -14.40 3.42
N SER A 56 8.02 -15.00 4.14
CA SER A 56 8.61 -16.28 3.74
C SER A 56 7.58 -17.40 3.93
N ALA A 57 7.41 -18.25 2.91
CA ALA A 57 6.36 -19.28 2.89
C ALA A 57 6.75 -20.59 3.61
N ASP A 58 8.04 -20.85 3.75
CA ASP A 58 8.59 -22.07 4.32
C ASP A 58 9.44 -21.70 5.53
N VAL A 59 8.96 -22.06 6.73
CA VAL A 59 9.51 -21.55 7.98
C VAL A 59 9.39 -22.59 9.10
N ASP A 60 10.55 -23.00 9.57
CA ASP A 60 10.76 -23.54 10.91
C ASP A 60 10.52 -22.40 11.92
N THR A 61 9.86 -22.67 13.05
CA THR A 61 9.42 -21.62 13.99
C THR A 61 10.56 -20.82 14.61
N ASP A 62 11.79 -21.34 14.53
CA ASP A 62 12.98 -20.77 15.17
C ASP A 62 13.86 -19.97 14.19
N ASP A 63 13.45 -19.80 12.93
CA ASP A 63 14.24 -19.10 11.92
C ASP A 63 14.07 -17.57 11.96
N LEU A 64 14.99 -16.91 12.67
CA LEU A 64 15.00 -15.46 12.82
C LEU A 64 15.60 -14.69 11.64
N LEU A 65 16.16 -15.38 10.63
CA LEU A 65 16.93 -14.73 9.56
C LEU A 65 16.09 -14.35 8.34
N ARG A 66 14.78 -14.61 8.39
CA ARG A 66 13.88 -14.48 7.24
C ARG A 66 13.56 -13.03 6.88
N GLU A 67 13.44 -12.79 5.58
CA GLU A 67 12.99 -11.51 5.05
C GLU A 67 11.46 -11.46 4.96
N ALA A 68 10.92 -10.28 5.23
CA ALA A 68 9.55 -9.90 4.92
C ALA A 68 9.56 -8.61 4.10
N ARG A 69 8.44 -8.32 3.45
CA ARG A 69 8.23 -7.03 2.78
C ARG A 69 6.90 -6.43 3.16
N PHE A 70 6.89 -5.11 3.20
CA PHE A 70 5.68 -4.35 3.42
C PHE A 70 5.52 -3.26 2.37
N LEU A 71 4.27 -2.99 2.04
CA LEU A 71 3.89 -1.82 1.25
C LEU A 71 3.89 -0.60 2.15
N SER A 72 4.68 0.42 1.79
CA SER A 72 4.60 1.71 2.48
C SER A 72 3.26 2.40 2.19
N LEU A 73 2.65 3.00 3.21
CA LEU A 73 1.45 3.84 3.05
C LEU A 73 1.75 5.17 2.35
N LEU A 74 3.00 5.60 2.40
CA LEU A 74 3.45 6.89 1.88
C LEU A 74 4.71 6.71 1.03
N LEU A 75 4.70 7.32 -0.15
CA LEU A 75 5.88 7.53 -0.95
C LEU A 75 5.99 9.03 -1.26
N ALA A 76 6.91 9.71 -0.60
CA ALA A 76 7.01 11.17 -0.64
C ALA A 76 7.44 11.74 -2.01
N LYS A 77 8.17 10.94 -2.82
CA LYS A 77 8.67 11.35 -4.13
C LYS A 77 8.73 10.17 -5.09
N ASP A 78 8.65 10.45 -6.39
CA ASP A 78 8.82 9.43 -7.43
C ASP A 78 10.11 8.63 -7.20
N GLN A 79 10.04 7.32 -7.43
CA GLN A 79 11.19 6.41 -7.33
C GLN A 79 11.37 5.66 -8.65
N THR A 80 12.56 5.77 -9.23
CA THR A 80 12.91 5.06 -10.47
C THR A 80 13.77 3.85 -10.14
N ILE A 81 13.29 2.67 -10.51
CA ILE A 81 13.99 1.40 -10.33
C ILE A 81 13.97 0.67 -11.67
N ASN A 82 15.14 0.33 -12.23
CA ASN A 82 15.27 -0.41 -13.49
C ASN A 82 14.41 0.17 -14.63
N ASN A 83 14.51 1.48 -14.87
CA ASN A 83 13.74 2.25 -15.85
C ASN A 83 12.21 2.27 -15.64
N LYS A 84 11.71 1.81 -14.49
CA LYS A 84 10.30 1.92 -14.10
C LYS A 84 10.17 2.97 -13.01
N THR A 85 9.29 3.94 -13.22
CA THR A 85 9.01 4.99 -12.23
C THR A 85 7.77 4.64 -11.44
N ILE A 86 7.90 4.49 -10.13
CA ILE A 86 6.80 4.44 -9.19
C ILE A 86 6.52 5.89 -8.77
N LYS A 87 5.28 6.35 -8.99
CA LYS A 87 4.87 7.72 -8.69
C LYS A 87 4.66 7.93 -7.20
N ALA A 88 4.96 9.14 -6.72
CA ALA A 88 4.68 9.55 -5.35
C ALA A 88 3.19 9.35 -5.02
N TYR A 89 2.91 8.90 -3.80
CA TYR A 89 1.54 8.62 -3.34
C TYR A 89 1.41 8.76 -1.82
N ASN A 90 0.18 8.96 -1.35
CA ASN A 90 -0.23 8.85 0.04
C ASN A 90 -1.56 8.08 0.11
N LEU A 91 -1.52 6.82 0.55
CA LEU A 91 -2.70 5.95 0.57
C LEU A 91 -3.76 6.38 1.59
N ILE A 92 -3.38 7.17 2.60
CA ILE A 92 -4.32 7.74 3.58
C ILE A 92 -5.00 8.98 3.00
N ASP A 93 -4.21 9.95 2.56
CA ASP A 93 -4.70 11.24 2.09
C ASP A 93 -3.93 11.73 0.84
N GLY A 94 -4.47 11.37 -0.33
CA GLY A 94 -3.94 11.76 -1.63
C GLY A 94 -4.71 12.92 -2.27
N THR A 95 -5.49 13.72 -1.51
CA THR A 95 -6.29 14.80 -2.11
C THR A 95 -5.46 15.97 -2.61
N ASP A 96 -4.29 16.20 -2.02
CA ASP A 96 -3.38 17.27 -2.45
C ASP A 96 -2.68 16.88 -3.77
N LYS A 97 -3.25 17.34 -4.90
CA LYS A 97 -2.72 17.07 -6.24
C LYS A 97 -1.46 17.87 -6.58
N SER A 98 -1.11 18.89 -5.81
CA SER A 98 0.19 19.55 -5.94
C SER A 98 1.33 18.62 -5.51
N LYS A 99 1.06 17.73 -4.54
CA LYS A 99 2.02 16.74 -4.01
C LYS A 99 1.93 15.39 -4.68
N TYR A 100 0.72 14.92 -4.98
CA TYR A 100 0.46 13.57 -5.53
C TYR A 100 -0.35 13.62 -6.83
N PRO A 101 0.17 14.24 -7.91
CA PRO A 101 -0.58 14.49 -9.14
C PRO A 101 -1.02 13.21 -9.86
N ALA A 102 -0.21 12.14 -9.79
CA ALA A 102 -0.51 10.88 -10.47
C ALA A 102 -1.47 9.96 -9.69
N GLN A 103 -1.73 10.26 -8.41
CA GLN A 103 -2.55 9.40 -7.56
C GLN A 103 -4.04 9.63 -7.84
N THR A 104 -4.80 8.56 -8.14
CA THR A 104 -6.23 8.66 -8.49
C THR A 104 -7.17 8.33 -7.32
N ALA A 105 -6.68 7.59 -6.33
CA ALA A 105 -7.46 7.18 -5.16
C ALA A 105 -6.58 7.09 -3.90
N SER A 106 -7.20 7.38 -2.76
CA SER A 106 -6.69 7.27 -1.39
C SER A 106 -7.88 6.96 -0.48
N PHE A 107 -7.63 6.61 0.78
CA PHE A 107 -8.68 6.39 1.77
C PHE A 107 -9.62 7.60 1.86
N ARG A 108 -9.09 8.83 2.02
CA ARG A 108 -9.91 10.07 2.01
C ARG A 108 -10.75 10.20 0.74
N GLN A 109 -10.13 10.06 -0.44
CA GLN A 109 -10.84 10.21 -1.71
C GLN A 109 -11.92 9.14 -1.92
N ASN A 110 -11.72 7.93 -1.41
CA ASN A 110 -12.73 6.88 -1.46
C ASN A 110 -13.90 7.18 -0.53
N LEU A 111 -13.65 7.71 0.68
CA LEU A 111 -14.72 8.19 1.55
C LEU A 111 -15.56 9.27 0.87
N MET A 112 -14.92 10.25 0.22
CA MET A 112 -15.62 11.30 -0.55
C MET A 112 -16.50 10.73 -1.67
N LYS A 113 -16.07 9.66 -2.34
CA LYS A 113 -16.80 9.02 -3.44
C LYS A 113 -17.96 8.15 -2.95
N ILE A 114 -17.76 7.40 -1.87
CA ILE A 114 -18.73 6.43 -1.36
C ILE A 114 -19.79 7.12 -0.48
N TYR A 115 -19.40 8.16 0.26
CA TYR A 115 -20.24 8.89 1.20
C TYR A 115 -20.34 10.38 0.81
N PRO A 116 -20.91 10.71 -0.36
CA PRO A 116 -20.95 12.11 -0.85
C PRO A 116 -21.75 13.05 0.06
N ASN A 117 -22.71 12.50 0.80
CA ASN A 117 -23.61 13.19 1.73
C ASN A 117 -23.31 12.84 3.21
N GLY A 118 -22.15 12.27 3.49
CA GLY A 118 -21.77 11.81 4.83
C GLY A 118 -22.22 10.38 5.11
N PHE A 119 -21.98 9.94 6.35
CA PHE A 119 -22.47 8.66 6.85
C PHE A 119 -23.99 8.71 7.11
N ALA A 120 -24.57 7.65 7.65
CA ALA A 120 -26.02 7.56 7.91
C ALA A 120 -26.56 8.67 8.83
N ASP A 121 -25.70 9.28 9.65
CA ASP A 121 -26.00 10.38 10.55
C ASP A 121 -25.64 11.77 9.96
N GLY A 122 -25.28 11.82 8.67
CA GLY A 122 -24.87 13.04 7.98
C GLY A 122 -23.47 13.56 8.32
N ARG A 123 -22.71 12.88 9.19
CA ARG A 123 -21.35 13.30 9.56
C ARG A 123 -20.33 12.88 8.51
N PHE A 124 -19.23 13.64 8.44
CA PHE A 124 -18.09 13.37 7.55
C PHE A 124 -16.83 12.98 8.31
N ASN A 125 -16.88 12.91 9.64
CA ASN A 125 -15.71 12.79 10.50
C ASN A 125 -15.35 11.32 10.70
N THR A 126 -14.06 11.02 10.73
CA THR A 126 -13.53 9.70 11.11
C THR A 126 -12.40 9.87 12.12
N ALA A 127 -11.94 8.78 12.73
CA ALA A 127 -10.76 8.83 13.59
C ALA A 127 -9.50 9.37 12.88
N LEU A 128 -9.37 9.15 11.56
CA LEU A 128 -8.27 9.67 10.74
C LEU A 128 -8.52 11.08 10.21
N PHE A 129 -9.78 11.50 10.14
CA PHE A 129 -10.20 12.82 9.65
C PHE A 129 -11.18 13.45 10.64
N PRO A 130 -10.69 13.93 11.80
CA PRO A 130 -11.54 14.47 12.86
C PRO A 130 -12.31 15.72 12.41
N GLU A 131 -11.76 16.48 11.46
CA GLU A 131 -12.41 17.65 10.84
C GLU A 131 -13.27 17.32 9.61
N GLY A 132 -13.39 16.04 9.27
CA GLY A 132 -14.12 15.60 8.08
C GLY A 132 -13.23 15.19 6.90
N PHE A 133 -13.64 14.16 6.17
CA PHE A 133 -12.95 13.73 4.94
C PHE A 133 -13.25 14.64 3.74
N LYS A 134 -14.38 15.35 3.76
CA LYS A 134 -14.77 16.39 2.80
C LYS A 134 -14.36 17.73 3.39
N LYS A 135 -13.55 18.51 2.65
CA LYS A 135 -13.28 19.90 2.99
C LYS A 135 -14.26 20.75 2.19
N ASP A 136 -14.89 21.71 2.86
CA ASP A 136 -15.76 22.72 2.22
C ASP A 136 -14.95 23.69 1.36
#